data_AF-A0A1B6NV83-F1
#
_entry.id   AF-A0A1B6NV83-F1
#
_cell.length_a   1.000
_cell.length_b   1.000
_cell.length_c   1.000
_cell.angle_alpha   90.00
_cell.angle_beta   90.00
_cell.angle_gamma   90.00
#
_symmetry.space_group_name_H-M   'P 1'
#
loop_
_entity.id
_entity.type
_entity.pdbx_description
1 polymer ?
#
loop_
_entity_poly.entity_id
_entity_poly.type
_entity_poly.pdbx_seq_one_letter_code
_entity_poly.pdbx_strand_id
1 'polypeptide(L)' 'MGPEYISAFTVGDQLLWGAAEPLRRMLRIVLEQN' A
#
# COMPACT_ATOMS: atom_id res chain seq x y z
N MET A 1 12.97 24.78 -7.08
CA MET A 1 13.25 23.76 -6.04
C MET A 1 14.74 23.79 -5.78
N GLY A 2 15.16 23.93 -4.53
CA GLY A 2 16.57 23.87 -4.13
C GLY A 2 17.11 22.43 -4.12
N PRO A 3 18.44 22.23 -4.07
CA PRO A 3 19.07 20.91 -4.12
C PRO A 3 18.72 20.00 -2.92
N GLU A 4 18.10 20.53 -1.86
CA GLU A 4 17.65 19.78 -0.69
C GLU A 4 16.27 19.11 -0.87
N TYR A 5 15.55 19.41 -1.96
CA TYR A 5 14.18 18.96 -2.17
C TYR A 5 14.11 17.80 -3.15
N ILE A 6 13.48 16.69 -2.72
CA ILE A 6 13.17 15.53 -3.56
C ILE A 6 11.70 15.59 -3.97
N SER A 7 11.45 15.58 -5.28
CA SER A 7 10.12 15.36 -5.84
C SER A 7 9.95 13.88 -6.18
N ALA A 8 8.81 13.31 -5.79
CA ALA A 8 8.44 11.95 -6.16
C ALA A 8 7.02 11.96 -6.73
N PHE A 9 6.80 11.13 -7.75
CA PHE A 9 5.49 10.84 -8.29
C PHE A 9 5.25 9.34 -8.20
N THR A 10 4.08 8.95 -7.70
CA THR A 10 3.68 7.56 -7.58
C THR A 10 2.33 7.35 -8.23
N VAL A 11 2.11 6.14 -8.73
CA VAL A 11 0.84 5.66 -9.25
C VAL A 11 0.53 4.33 -8.59
N GLY A 12 -0.75 4.05 -8.44
CA GLY A 12 -1.23 2.82 -7.85
C GLY A 12 -2.62 2.49 -8.33
N ASP A 13 -2.95 1.20 -8.24
CA ASP A 13 -4.29 0.73 -8.53
C ASP A 13 -5.21 0.98 -7.32
N GLN A 14 -6.26 1.77 -7.54
CA GLN A 14 -7.20 2.17 -6.48
C GLN A 14 -7.93 0.96 -5.87
N LEU A 15 -8.34 -0.02 -6.66
CA LEU A 15 -9.19 -1.10 -6.18
C LEU A 15 -8.36 -2.28 -5.64
N LEU A 16 -7.19 -2.53 -6.22
CA LEU A 16 -6.29 -3.55 -5.70
C LEU A 16 -5.65 -3.06 -4.40
N TRP A 17 -4.77 -2.06 -4.46
CA TRP A 17 -3.98 -1.63 -3.31
C TRP A 17 -4.73 -0.69 -2.37
N GLY A 18 -5.70 0.08 -2.88
CA GLY A 18 -6.56 0.92 -2.06
C GLY A 18 -7.75 0.20 -1.42
N ALA A 19 -8.09 -1.03 -1.85
CA ALA A 19 -9.22 -1.77 -1.27
C ALA A 19 -8.97 -3.28 -1.04
N ALA A 20 -8.77 -4.08 -2.08
CA ALA A 20 -8.84 -5.55 -1.99
C ALA A 20 -7.61 -6.20 -1.33
N GLU A 21 -6.41 -5.72 -1.66
CA GLU A 21 -5.14 -6.26 -1.20
C GLU A 21 -4.93 -6.08 0.32
N PRO A 22 -5.19 -4.91 0.93
CA PRO A 22 -5.10 -4.75 2.37
C PRO A 22 -5.98 -5.75 3.13
N LEU A 23 -7.24 -5.92 2.71
CA LEU A 23 -8.17 -6.84 3.37
C LEU A 23 -7.69 -8.29 3.30
N ARG A 24 -7.20 -8.74 2.14
CA ARG A 24 -6.66 -10.10 1.98
C ARG A 24 -5.48 -10.34 2.90
N ARG A 25 -4.57 -9.37 3.03
CA ARG A 25 -3.41 -9.47 3.94
C ARG A 25 -3.82 -9.50 5.40
N MET A 26 -4.75 -8.62 5.80
CA MET A 26 -5.23 -8.60 7.18
C MET A 26 -5.89 -9.93 7.56
N LEU A 27 -6.72 -10.48 6.68
CA LEU A 27 -7.31 -11.80 6.90
C LEU A 27 -6.24 -12.88 7.04
N ARG A 28 -5.23 -12.88 6.15
CA ARG A 28 -4.14 -13.85 6.21
C ARG A 28 -3.34 -13.76 7.52
N ILE A 29 -3.05 -12.55 8.00
CA ILE A 29 -2.40 -12.34 9.30
C ILE A 29 -3.21 -12.99 10.43
N VAL A 30 -4.53 -12.77 10.47
CA VAL A 30 -5.39 -13.32 11.53
C VAL A 30 -5.45 -14.85 11.47
N LEU A 31 -5.49 -15.42 10.26
CA LEU A 31 -5.56 -16.87 10.08
C LEU A 31 -4.23 -17.57 10.36
N GLU A 32 -3.09 -16.93 10.05
CA GLU A 32 -1.74 -17.48 10.30
C GLU A 32 -1.27 -17.30 11.75
N GLN A 33 -1.96 -16.50 12.56
CA GLN A 33 -1.66 -16.27 13.99
C GLN A 33 -2.37 -17.22 14.97
N ASN A 34 -3.15 -18.19 14.48
CA ASN A 34 -3.75 -19.28 15.27
C ASN A 34 -3.09 -20.62 14.95
#